data_AF-A0A2J8U5T8-F1
#
_entry.id   AF-A0A2J8U5T8-F1
#
_cell.length_a   1.000
_cell.length_b   1.000
_cell.length_c   1.000
_cell.angle_alpha   90.00
_cell.angle_beta   90.00
_cell.angle_gamma   90.00
#
_symmetry.space_group_name_H-M   'P 1'
#
loop_
_entity.id
_entity.type
_entity.pdbx_description
1 polymer ?
#
loop_
_entity_poly.entity_id
_entity_poly.type
_entity_poly.pdbx_seq_one_letter_code
_entity_poly.pdbx_strand_id
1 'polypeptide(L)'
;NEKQPEHLGLDQYIIKRFDGKKISQEREKFADEGSIFYTLGECGLISFSDYIFLTTVLSTPQRNFEIAFKMFDLNGDGEVDMEEFEQVQSIIRSQTSMGMRHRDRPTTGNTLKSGLCSALTTYFFGADLKGKLTIKNFLEFQRKLQHDVLKLEFERHDPVDGRITERQFGGMLLAYSGVQSKKLTAMQRQLKKHFKEGKGLTFQEVENFFTFLKNINDVDTALSFYHMAGASLDKGKGTIFMGRR
;
A
#
# COMPACT_ATOMS: atom_id res chain seq x y z
N ASN A 1 13.29 13.15 -7.12
CA ASN A 1 13.65 12.36 -5.93
C ASN A 1 13.86 13.32 -4.78
N GLU A 2 12.76 13.72 -4.15
CA GLU A 2 12.86 14.36 -2.85
C GLU A 2 13.35 13.32 -1.85
N LYS A 3 14.49 13.63 -1.23
CA LYS A 3 15.05 12.85 -0.15
C LYS A 3 14.47 13.39 1.15
N GLN A 4 14.45 12.56 2.18
CA GLN A 4 14.22 13.07 3.53
C GLN A 4 15.22 14.21 3.85
N PRO A 5 14.83 15.20 4.65
CA PRO A 5 15.72 16.26 5.10
C PRO A 5 17.03 15.72 5.69
N GLU A 6 18.14 16.44 5.51
CA GLU A 6 19.48 15.95 5.91
C GLU A 6 19.61 15.70 7.42
N HIS A 7 18.84 16.41 8.24
CA HIS A 7 18.82 16.26 9.70
C HIS A 7 18.00 15.05 10.19
N LEU A 8 17.40 14.29 9.27
CA LEU A 8 16.66 13.04 9.52
C LEU A 8 17.41 11.86 8.86
N GLY A 9 18.74 11.91 8.85
CA GLY A 9 19.58 10.83 8.37
C GLY A 9 19.45 9.55 9.21
N LEU A 10 20.32 8.58 8.92
CA LEU A 10 20.35 7.33 9.69
C LEU A 10 20.61 7.63 11.18
N ASP A 11 19.79 7.03 12.05
CA ASP A 11 19.85 7.21 13.51
C ASP A 11 19.71 8.66 14.01
N GLN A 12 19.11 9.53 13.20
CA GLN A 12 18.79 10.91 13.57
C GLN A 12 17.28 11.08 13.67
N TYR A 13 16.81 11.50 14.85
CA TYR A 13 15.38 11.53 15.18
C TYR A 13 14.98 12.88 15.78
N ILE A 14 13.76 13.33 15.46
CA ILE A 14 13.10 14.42 16.21
C ILE A 14 12.57 13.82 17.51
N ILE A 15 13.15 14.24 18.64
CA ILE A 15 12.76 13.70 19.96
C ILE A 15 11.46 14.39 20.42
N LYS A 16 10.35 13.65 20.38
CA LYS A 16 9.06 14.06 20.98
C LYS A 16 8.82 13.31 22.28
N ARG A 17 8.70 14.03 23.41
CA ARG A 17 8.44 13.45 24.73
C ARG A 17 6.95 13.57 25.05
N PHE A 18 6.24 12.45 24.97
CA PHE A 18 4.78 12.41 25.16
C PHE A 18 4.36 12.08 26.60
N ASP A 19 5.12 11.23 27.30
CA ASP A 19 4.81 10.79 28.65
C ASP A 19 5.69 11.51 29.68
N GLY A 20 5.06 12.37 30.52
CA GLY A 20 5.72 13.17 31.55
C GLY A 20 4.73 13.98 32.40
N LYS A 21 5.22 14.76 33.38
CA LYS A 21 4.39 15.58 34.31
C LYS A 21 3.47 16.62 33.65
N LYS A 22 3.67 16.91 32.37
CA LYS A 22 2.76 17.79 31.62
C LYS A 22 1.59 16.93 31.15
N ILE A 23 0.39 17.26 31.61
CA ILE A 23 -0.86 16.65 31.16
C ILE A 23 -1.00 16.97 29.67
N SER A 24 -0.57 16.05 28.82
CA SER A 24 -0.76 16.12 27.36
C SER A 24 -2.24 15.91 27.09
N GLN A 25 -3.03 16.98 27.02
CA GLN A 25 -4.48 16.89 26.84
C GLN A 25 -4.87 16.35 25.46
N GLU A 26 -4.03 16.55 24.44
CA GLU A 26 -4.20 15.96 23.11
C GLU A 26 -2.83 15.59 22.52
N ARG A 27 -2.65 14.32 22.14
CA ARG A 27 -1.47 13.87 21.39
C ARG A 27 -1.57 14.41 19.95
N GLU A 28 -0.41 14.71 19.36
CA GLU A 28 -0.35 15.16 17.97
C GLU A 28 -0.90 14.07 17.04
N LYS A 29 -1.83 14.46 16.16
CA LYS A 29 -2.43 13.55 15.18
C LYS A 29 -1.61 13.59 13.90
N PHE A 30 -0.94 12.48 13.59
CA PHE A 30 -0.09 12.34 12.40
C PHE A 30 -0.83 11.77 11.19
N ALA A 31 -2.02 11.22 11.41
CA ALA A 31 -2.87 10.67 10.37
C ALA A 31 -4.32 11.15 10.58
N ASP A 32 -5.07 11.25 9.48
CA ASP A 32 -6.51 11.52 9.52
C ASP A 32 -7.23 10.43 10.33
N GLU A 33 -8.27 10.79 11.09
CA GLU A 33 -9.01 9.85 11.94
C GLU A 33 -9.66 8.69 11.17
N GLY A 34 -9.96 8.91 9.89
CA GLY A 34 -10.47 7.88 8.99
C GLY A 34 -9.39 6.95 8.42
N SER A 35 -8.10 7.30 8.56
CA SER A 35 -6.99 6.54 8.01
C SER A 35 -6.72 5.26 8.78
N ILE A 36 -6.30 4.22 8.08
CA ILE A 36 -5.81 3.01 8.70
C ILE A 36 -4.62 3.29 9.64
N PHE A 37 -3.75 4.26 9.32
CA PHE A 37 -2.61 4.58 10.17
C PHE A 37 -3.03 5.16 11.52
N TYR A 38 -4.18 5.83 11.59
CA TYR A 38 -4.76 6.29 12.84
C TYR A 38 -5.30 5.13 13.67
N THR A 39 -5.91 4.13 13.02
CA THR A 39 -6.46 2.94 13.70
C THR A 39 -5.40 1.96 14.19
N LEU A 40 -4.23 1.92 13.55
CA LEU A 40 -3.16 0.95 13.82
C LEU A 40 -2.11 1.44 14.81
N GLY A 41 -2.23 2.64 15.37
CA GLY A 41 -1.19 3.19 16.20
C GLY A 41 -1.63 4.28 17.15
N GLU A 42 -0.65 4.84 17.84
CA GLU A 42 -0.80 5.99 18.75
C GLU A 42 -0.95 7.28 17.93
N CYS A 43 -2.15 7.55 17.44
CA CYS A 43 -2.49 8.75 16.65
C CYS A 43 -1.72 8.87 15.32
N GLY A 44 -1.42 7.76 14.63
CA GLY A 44 -0.75 7.76 13.32
C GLY A 44 0.72 7.35 13.32
N LEU A 45 1.31 7.04 14.48
CA LEU A 45 2.68 6.50 14.57
C LEU A 45 2.72 5.03 14.17
N ILE A 46 3.76 4.65 13.42
CA ILE A 46 3.97 3.29 12.90
C ILE A 46 5.21 2.71 13.57
N SER A 47 5.06 1.62 14.32
CA SER A 47 6.19 0.92 14.92
C SER A 47 6.98 0.12 13.86
N PHE A 48 8.16 -0.38 14.23
CA PHE A 48 8.93 -1.22 13.33
C PHE A 48 8.19 -2.51 12.94
N SER A 49 7.48 -3.15 13.88
CA SER A 49 6.68 -4.34 13.60
C SER A 49 5.50 -4.01 12.67
N ASP A 50 4.84 -2.85 12.86
CA ASP A 50 3.78 -2.37 11.96
C ASP A 50 4.31 -2.20 10.55
N TYR A 51 5.47 -1.56 10.40
CA TYR A 51 6.10 -1.36 9.10
C TYR A 51 6.32 -2.70 8.37
N ILE A 52 6.84 -3.72 9.04
CA ILE A 52 7.04 -5.05 8.43
C ILE A 52 5.70 -5.69 8.05
N PHE A 53 4.71 -5.62 8.93
CA PHE A 53 3.37 -6.14 8.66
C PHE A 53 2.75 -5.46 7.42
N LEU A 54 2.69 -4.13 7.43
CA LEU A 54 2.06 -3.33 6.38
C LEU A 54 2.77 -3.53 5.03
N THR A 55 4.10 -3.56 5.04
CA THR A 55 4.89 -3.84 3.82
C THR A 55 4.60 -5.25 3.29
N THR A 56 4.51 -6.23 4.18
CA THR A 56 4.19 -7.62 3.81
C THR A 56 2.79 -7.69 3.17
N VAL A 57 1.78 -7.06 3.79
CA VAL A 57 0.40 -7.02 3.28
C VAL A 57 0.30 -6.28 1.95
N LEU A 58 0.99 -5.16 1.77
CA LEU A 58 0.99 -4.39 0.52
C LEU A 58 1.69 -5.12 -0.62
N SER A 59 2.75 -5.87 -0.32
CA SER A 59 3.57 -6.58 -1.31
C SER A 59 3.02 -7.96 -1.70
N THR A 60 2.04 -8.49 -0.97
CA THR A 60 1.51 -9.84 -1.17
C THR A 60 0.19 -9.78 -1.94
N PRO A 61 0.05 -10.51 -3.06
CA PRO A 61 -1.21 -10.58 -3.81
C PRO A 61 -2.37 -11.12 -2.97
N GLN A 62 -3.59 -10.60 -3.20
CA GLN A 62 -4.82 -11.04 -2.53
C GLN A 62 -5.02 -12.56 -2.58
N ARG A 63 -4.76 -13.18 -3.74
CA ARG A 63 -4.90 -14.63 -3.93
C ARG A 63 -4.05 -15.45 -2.95
N ASN A 64 -2.86 -14.97 -2.58
CA ASN A 64 -2.00 -15.67 -1.63
C ASN A 64 -2.62 -15.66 -0.23
N PHE A 65 -3.28 -14.57 0.18
CA PHE A 65 -4.01 -14.50 1.43
C PHE A 65 -5.27 -15.37 1.40
N GLU A 66 -6.02 -15.40 0.31
CA GLU A 66 -7.17 -16.29 0.18
C GLU A 66 -6.79 -17.76 0.32
N ILE A 67 -5.66 -18.17 -0.28
CA ILE A 67 -5.13 -19.54 -0.13
C ILE A 67 -4.66 -19.77 1.29
N ALA A 68 -3.92 -18.82 1.90
CA ALA A 68 -3.40 -18.97 3.26
C ALA A 68 -4.54 -19.08 4.27
N PHE A 69 -5.53 -18.20 4.24
CA PHE A 69 -6.69 -18.27 5.15
C PHE A 69 -7.42 -19.62 5.00
N LYS A 70 -7.62 -20.11 3.77
CA LYS A 70 -8.22 -21.45 3.55
C LYS A 70 -7.35 -22.63 4.00
N MET A 71 -6.04 -22.46 4.06
CA MET A 71 -5.10 -23.51 4.45
C MET A 71 -4.93 -23.57 5.98
N PHE A 72 -5.09 -22.43 6.66
CA PHE A 72 -4.89 -22.27 8.11
C PHE A 72 -6.19 -22.18 8.91
N ASP A 73 -7.34 -22.04 8.25
CA ASP A 73 -8.66 -22.28 8.83
C ASP A 73 -8.82 -23.79 9.11
N LEU A 74 -8.36 -24.23 10.28
CA LEU A 74 -8.28 -25.66 10.64
C LEU A 74 -9.65 -26.28 10.88
N ASN A 75 -10.64 -25.47 11.25
CA ASN A 75 -11.99 -25.92 11.55
C ASN A 75 -12.98 -25.74 10.37
N GLY A 76 -12.55 -25.06 9.29
CA GLY A 76 -13.30 -24.85 8.07
C GLY A 76 -14.47 -23.86 8.22
N ASP A 77 -14.46 -23.01 9.24
CA ASP A 77 -15.54 -22.06 9.51
C ASP A 77 -15.42 -20.75 8.71
N GLY A 78 -14.34 -20.58 7.95
CA GLY A 78 -14.05 -19.40 7.14
C GLY A 78 -13.45 -18.23 7.92
N GLU A 79 -13.15 -18.43 9.19
CA GLU A 79 -12.57 -17.47 10.11
C GLU A 79 -11.23 -17.97 10.66
N VAL A 80 -10.34 -17.04 11.00
CA VAL A 80 -9.00 -17.35 11.50
C VAL A 80 -8.86 -16.70 12.87
N ASP A 81 -8.43 -17.46 13.87
CA ASP A 81 -8.14 -16.93 15.20
C ASP A 81 -6.74 -16.28 15.27
N MET A 82 -6.37 -15.76 16.45
CA MET A 82 -5.08 -15.08 16.62
C MET A 82 -3.89 -16.03 16.39
N GLU A 83 -3.95 -17.27 16.86
CA GLU A 83 -2.84 -18.23 16.76
C GLU A 83 -2.66 -18.69 15.31
N GLU A 84 -3.76 -18.95 14.62
CA GLU A 84 -3.76 -19.29 13.20
C GLU A 84 -3.28 -18.11 12.34
N PHE A 85 -3.66 -16.88 12.68
CA PHE A 85 -3.22 -15.68 11.98
C PHE A 85 -1.71 -15.44 12.13
N GLU A 86 -1.13 -15.72 13.30
CA GLU A 86 0.32 -15.66 13.51
C GLU A 86 1.07 -16.66 12.60
N GLN A 87 0.49 -17.83 12.34
CA GLN A 87 1.06 -18.81 11.40
C GLN A 87 1.00 -18.30 9.96
N VAL A 88 -0.15 -17.78 9.51
CA VAL A 88 -0.32 -17.15 8.18
C VAL A 88 0.73 -16.07 7.98
N GLN A 89 0.85 -15.17 8.96
CA GLN A 89 1.83 -14.09 8.99
C GLN A 89 3.27 -14.60 8.88
N SER A 90 3.63 -15.61 9.66
CA SER A 90 4.97 -16.22 9.66
C SER A 90 5.34 -16.78 8.28
N ILE A 91 4.40 -17.50 7.66
CA ILE A 91 4.62 -18.14 6.36
C ILE A 91 4.71 -17.11 5.24
N ILE A 92 3.77 -16.17 5.17
CA ILE A 92 3.80 -15.11 4.14
C ILE A 92 5.07 -14.26 4.27
N ARG A 93 5.51 -13.93 5.49
CA ARG A 93 6.81 -13.26 5.70
C ARG A 93 7.98 -14.10 5.22
N SER A 94 7.95 -15.42 5.43
CA SER A 94 9.02 -16.31 5.00
C SER A 94 9.10 -16.48 3.48
N GLN A 95 7.99 -16.28 2.76
CA GLN A 95 7.92 -16.46 1.31
C GLN A 95 8.09 -15.16 0.52
N THR A 96 7.89 -14.00 1.15
CA THR A 96 8.04 -12.71 0.48
C THR A 96 9.48 -12.20 0.57
N SER A 97 9.98 -11.65 -0.54
CA SER A 97 11.33 -11.05 -0.59
C SER A 97 11.49 -9.93 0.44
N MET A 98 10.42 -9.20 0.75
CA MET A 98 10.40 -8.17 1.79
C MET A 98 10.45 -8.77 3.20
N GLY A 99 9.65 -9.80 3.49
CA GLY A 99 9.66 -10.45 4.81
C GLY A 99 10.98 -11.17 5.12
N MET A 100 11.59 -11.85 4.14
CA MET A 100 12.88 -12.55 4.31
C MET A 100 14.02 -11.59 4.69
N ARG A 101 14.07 -10.39 4.11
CA ARG A 101 15.13 -9.40 4.38
C ARG A 101 15.15 -8.90 5.82
N HIS A 102 14.03 -9.01 6.53
CA HIS A 102 13.87 -8.52 7.89
C HIS A 102 13.80 -9.65 8.95
N ARG A 103 13.75 -10.92 8.52
CA ARG A 103 13.68 -12.10 9.40
C ARG A 103 15.00 -12.37 10.13
N ASP A 104 16.13 -12.26 9.44
CA ASP A 104 17.42 -12.77 9.93
C ASP A 104 18.34 -11.70 10.55
N ARG A 105 17.84 -10.47 10.75
CA ARG A 105 18.66 -9.39 11.32
C ARG A 105 18.56 -9.41 12.86
N PRO A 106 19.67 -9.57 13.61
CA PRO A 106 19.64 -9.80 15.06
C PRO A 106 19.02 -8.64 15.86
N THR A 107 19.04 -7.42 15.31
CA THR A 107 18.40 -6.23 15.90
C THR A 107 16.87 -6.22 15.72
N THR A 108 16.32 -6.93 14.74
CA THR A 108 14.88 -6.96 14.40
C THR A 108 14.18 -8.23 14.89
N GLY A 109 14.92 -9.34 15.06
CA GLY A 109 14.36 -10.61 15.53
C GLY A 109 13.74 -10.55 16.93
N ASN A 110 14.28 -9.73 17.85
CA ASN A 110 13.73 -9.59 19.21
C ASN A 110 12.48 -8.69 19.29
N THR A 111 12.37 -7.66 18.43
CA THR A 111 11.17 -6.81 18.37
C THR A 111 10.01 -7.51 17.67
N LEU A 112 10.30 -8.40 16.72
CA LEU A 112 9.28 -9.22 16.05
C LEU A 112 8.78 -10.41 16.88
N LYS A 113 9.59 -10.89 17.85
CA LYS A 113 9.20 -11.98 18.76
C LYS A 113 8.20 -11.55 19.84
N SER A 114 8.14 -10.26 20.15
CA SER A 114 7.24 -9.71 21.17
C SER A 114 5.85 -9.44 20.57
N GLY A 115 5.20 -10.49 20.08
CA GLY A 115 3.79 -10.45 19.68
C GLY A 115 3.53 -9.63 18.41
N LEU A 116 2.51 -10.06 17.70
CA LEU A 116 1.85 -9.26 16.68
C LEU A 116 1.55 -7.85 17.23
N CYS A 117 1.62 -6.81 16.40
CA CYS A 117 1.51 -5.43 16.90
C CYS A 117 0.24 -5.25 17.72
N SER A 118 0.37 -4.74 18.96
CA SER A 118 -0.74 -4.60 19.91
C SER A 118 -1.97 -3.90 19.32
N ALA A 119 -1.76 -2.90 18.45
CA ALA A 119 -2.85 -2.20 17.80
C ALA A 119 -3.49 -2.99 16.64
N LEU A 120 -2.70 -3.75 15.86
CA LEU A 120 -3.22 -4.62 14.79
C LEU A 120 -3.96 -5.83 15.36
N THR A 121 -3.44 -6.45 16.43
CA THR A 121 -4.15 -7.53 17.12
C THR A 121 -5.48 -7.04 17.66
N THR A 122 -5.48 -5.90 18.35
CA THR A 122 -6.70 -5.30 18.90
C THR A 122 -7.68 -4.91 17.79
N TYR A 123 -7.19 -4.43 16.65
CA TYR A 123 -8.02 -4.09 15.50
C TYR A 123 -8.75 -5.30 14.91
N PHE A 124 -8.06 -6.44 14.75
CA PHE A 124 -8.65 -7.64 14.15
C PHE A 124 -9.40 -8.54 15.13
N PHE A 125 -8.92 -8.65 16.37
CA PHE A 125 -9.36 -9.64 17.35
C PHE A 125 -10.01 -9.03 18.60
N GLY A 126 -10.12 -7.70 18.67
CA GLY A 126 -10.66 -6.99 19.83
C GLY A 126 -9.69 -6.92 21.01
N ALA A 127 -10.06 -6.17 22.04
CA ALA A 127 -9.21 -5.93 23.21
C ALA A 127 -8.97 -7.18 24.06
N ASP A 128 -9.84 -8.18 23.98
CA ASP A 128 -9.72 -9.46 24.67
C ASP A 128 -9.00 -10.53 23.84
N LEU A 129 -8.65 -10.22 22.59
CA LEU A 129 -7.96 -11.09 21.63
C LEU A 129 -8.71 -12.40 21.31
N LYS A 130 -10.02 -12.44 21.55
CA LYS A 130 -10.87 -13.62 21.30
C LYS A 130 -11.73 -13.50 20.06
N GLY A 131 -11.72 -12.34 19.41
CA GLY A 131 -12.37 -12.15 18.13
C GLY A 131 -11.80 -13.11 17.08
N LYS A 132 -12.52 -13.25 15.98
CA LYS A 132 -12.09 -14.01 14.82
C LYS A 132 -12.03 -13.11 13.60
N LEU A 133 -11.10 -13.39 12.71
CA LEU A 133 -10.87 -12.60 11.51
C LEU A 133 -11.31 -13.37 10.26
N THR A 134 -12.29 -12.83 9.56
CA THR A 134 -12.69 -13.37 8.25
C THR A 134 -11.75 -12.88 7.15
N ILE A 135 -11.57 -13.71 6.11
CA ILE A 135 -10.82 -13.31 4.91
C ILE A 135 -11.40 -12.03 4.27
N LYS A 136 -12.74 -11.87 4.28
CA LYS A 136 -13.40 -10.69 3.71
C LYS A 136 -12.94 -9.42 4.41
N ASN A 137 -12.96 -9.42 5.74
CA ASN A 137 -12.56 -8.26 6.54
C ASN A 137 -11.06 -7.96 6.37
N PHE A 138 -10.23 -9.00 6.28
CA PHE A 138 -8.80 -8.83 6.02
C PHE A 138 -8.50 -8.24 4.63
N LEU A 139 -9.23 -8.65 3.60
CA LEU A 139 -9.07 -8.10 2.25
C LEU A 139 -9.62 -6.68 2.13
N GLU A 140 -10.66 -6.35 2.89
CA GLU A 140 -11.14 -4.97 3.03
C GLU A 140 -10.08 -4.09 3.70
N PHE A 141 -9.47 -4.57 4.78
CA PHE A 141 -8.32 -3.92 5.40
C PHE A 141 -7.17 -3.70 4.41
N GLN A 142 -6.77 -4.74 3.65
CA GLN A 142 -5.71 -4.63 2.64
C GLN A 142 -6.05 -3.56 1.59
N ARG A 143 -7.30 -3.53 1.13
CA ARG A 143 -7.78 -2.53 0.15
C ARG A 143 -7.72 -1.12 0.73
N LYS A 144 -8.20 -0.91 1.95
CA LYS A 144 -8.16 0.39 2.63
C LYS A 144 -6.72 0.87 2.84
N LEU A 145 -5.83 -0.03 3.24
CA LEU A 145 -4.39 0.27 3.36
C LEU A 145 -3.79 0.70 2.03
N GLN A 146 -4.07 -0.01 0.93
CA GLN A 146 -3.61 0.38 -0.40
C GLN A 146 -4.14 1.75 -0.82
N HIS A 147 -5.41 2.03 -0.55
CA HIS A 147 -6.03 3.33 -0.80
C HIS A 147 -5.33 4.45 -0.03
N ASP A 148 -5.13 4.29 1.28
CA ASP A 148 -4.54 5.33 2.13
C ASP A 148 -3.07 5.59 1.77
N VAL A 149 -2.30 4.55 1.43
CA VAL A 149 -0.93 4.71 0.90
C VAL A 149 -0.93 5.46 -0.43
N LEU A 150 -1.84 5.12 -1.35
CA LEU A 150 -1.94 5.81 -2.63
C LEU A 150 -2.37 7.28 -2.45
N LYS A 151 -3.26 7.54 -1.50
CA LYS A 151 -3.67 8.91 -1.14
C LYS A 151 -2.50 9.70 -0.59
N LEU A 152 -1.70 9.14 0.33
CA LEU A 152 -0.50 9.81 0.83
C LEU A 152 0.51 10.12 -0.28
N GLU A 153 0.71 9.21 -1.24
CA GLU A 153 1.58 9.46 -2.39
C GLU A 153 1.01 10.54 -3.33
N PHE A 154 -0.32 10.59 -3.49
CA PHE A 154 -0.99 11.65 -4.26
C PHE A 154 -0.83 13.03 -3.60
N GLU A 155 -1.09 13.12 -2.29
CA GLU A 155 -0.96 14.37 -1.52
C GLU A 155 0.49 14.86 -1.46
N ARG A 156 1.46 13.94 -1.48
CA ARG A 156 2.89 14.27 -1.56
C ARG A 156 3.27 15.08 -2.80
N HIS A 157 2.44 15.08 -3.84
CA HIS A 157 2.66 15.87 -5.04
C HIS A 157 2.08 17.30 -4.96
N ASP A 158 1.62 17.74 -3.78
CA ASP A 158 1.03 19.07 -3.55
C ASP A 158 -0.07 19.40 -4.58
N PRO A 159 -1.16 18.63 -4.64
CA PRO A 159 -2.23 18.83 -5.61
C PRO A 159 -2.84 20.23 -5.48
N VAL A 160 -2.95 20.94 -6.61
CA VAL A 160 -3.61 22.25 -6.67
C VAL A 160 -5.07 22.03 -7.04
N ASP A 161 -6.00 22.54 -6.23
CA ASP A 161 -7.44 22.31 -6.38
C ASP A 161 -7.79 20.81 -6.47
N GLY A 162 -7.08 19.97 -5.70
CA GLY A 162 -7.28 18.52 -5.68
C GLY A 162 -6.78 17.79 -6.94
N ARG A 163 -5.90 18.42 -7.72
CA ARG A 163 -5.37 17.86 -8.97
C ARG A 163 -3.85 17.86 -9.02
N ILE A 164 -3.28 16.73 -9.46
CA ILE A 164 -1.86 16.63 -9.81
C ILE A 164 -1.67 16.81 -11.31
N THR A 165 -0.50 17.26 -11.73
CA THR A 165 -0.16 17.40 -13.15
C THR A 165 0.03 16.03 -13.82
N GLU A 166 -0.16 15.95 -15.14
CA GLU A 166 0.09 14.75 -15.94
C GLU A 166 1.54 14.29 -15.84
N ARG A 167 2.47 15.24 -15.62
CA ARG A 167 3.88 14.96 -15.40
C ARG A 167 4.12 14.28 -14.04
N GLN A 168 3.47 14.74 -12.98
CA GLN A 168 3.56 14.12 -11.65
C GLN A 168 2.97 12.71 -11.69
N PHE A 169 1.77 12.56 -12.26
CA PHE A 169 1.14 11.26 -12.44
C PHE A 169 2.02 10.29 -13.25
N GLY A 170 2.57 10.74 -14.39
CA GLY A 170 3.50 9.93 -15.18
C GLY A 170 4.78 9.56 -14.40
N GLY A 171 5.27 10.44 -13.54
CA GLY A 171 6.37 10.15 -12.61
C GLY A 171 6.02 9.05 -11.61
N MET A 172 4.83 9.12 -11.02
CA MET A 172 4.31 8.14 -10.08
C MET A 172 4.20 6.75 -10.72
N LEU A 173 3.61 6.64 -11.91
CA LEU A 173 3.54 5.38 -12.66
C LEU A 173 4.92 4.77 -12.94
N LEU A 174 5.88 5.64 -13.29
CA LEU A 174 7.22 5.20 -13.63
C LEU A 174 8.03 4.76 -12.39
N ALA A 175 7.75 5.32 -11.21
CA ALA A 175 8.38 4.88 -9.97
C ALA A 175 8.12 3.39 -9.68
N TYR A 176 6.90 2.90 -9.99
CA TYR A 176 6.54 1.49 -9.84
C TYR A 176 7.05 0.58 -10.96
N SER A 177 7.41 1.16 -12.12
CA SER A 177 7.77 0.38 -13.31
C SER A 177 9.21 -0.14 -13.34
N GLY A 178 10.07 0.29 -12.42
CA GLY A 178 11.51 -0.04 -12.45
C GLY A 178 12.24 0.41 -13.72
N VAL A 179 11.63 1.31 -14.52
CA VAL A 179 12.10 1.68 -15.86
C VAL A 179 13.35 2.55 -15.80
N GLN A 180 14.26 2.31 -16.74
CA GLN A 180 15.50 3.08 -16.91
C GLN A 180 15.23 4.58 -17.12
N SER A 181 16.02 5.42 -16.45
CA SER A 181 15.91 6.89 -16.45
C SER A 181 15.83 7.55 -17.84
N LYS A 182 16.41 6.93 -18.87
CA LYS A 182 16.38 7.42 -20.25
C LYS A 182 14.97 7.36 -20.88
N LYS A 183 14.25 6.24 -20.71
CA LYS A 183 12.86 6.10 -21.19
C LYS A 183 11.91 7.04 -20.43
N LEU A 184 12.16 7.21 -19.12
CA LEU A 184 11.44 8.16 -18.27
C LEU A 184 11.59 9.60 -18.78
N THR A 185 12.80 10.01 -19.13
CA THR A 185 13.06 11.36 -19.65
C THR A 185 12.37 11.59 -21.00
N ALA A 186 12.38 10.60 -21.89
CA ALA A 186 11.70 10.68 -23.19
C ALA A 186 10.17 10.78 -23.03
N MET A 187 9.58 9.95 -22.17
CA MET A 187 8.15 9.96 -21.88
C MET A 187 7.72 11.27 -21.22
N GLN A 188 8.50 11.80 -20.26
CA GLN A 188 8.23 13.12 -19.67
C GLN A 188 8.30 14.26 -20.70
N ARG A 189 9.23 14.22 -21.66
CA ARG A 189 9.29 15.18 -22.77
C ARG A 189 8.06 15.09 -23.66
N GLN A 190 7.59 13.87 -23.94
CA GLN A 190 6.39 13.65 -24.75
C GLN A 190 5.12 14.14 -24.03
N LEU A 191 4.99 13.87 -22.73
CA LEU A 191 3.89 14.38 -21.89
C LEU A 191 3.87 15.91 -21.89
N LYS A 192 5.01 16.58 -21.70
CA LYS A 192 5.12 18.05 -21.79
C LYS A 192 4.73 18.61 -23.16
N LYS A 193 5.00 17.87 -24.23
CA LYS A 193 4.66 18.30 -25.60
C LYS A 193 3.15 18.16 -25.88
N HIS A 194 2.53 17.09 -25.39
CA HIS A 194 1.11 16.79 -25.64
C HIS A 194 0.15 17.49 -24.68
N PHE A 195 0.55 17.70 -23.42
CA PHE A 195 -0.27 18.30 -22.38
C PHE A 195 0.30 19.67 -21.98
N LYS A 196 0.24 20.64 -22.91
CA LYS A 196 0.70 22.02 -22.66
C LYS A 196 -0.27 22.80 -21.75
N GLU A 197 -1.56 22.53 -21.89
CA GLU A 197 -2.66 23.00 -21.04
C GLU A 197 -3.36 21.77 -20.43
N GLY A 198 -2.62 21.05 -19.58
CA GLY A 198 -3.15 19.91 -18.86
C GLY A 198 -4.26 20.32 -17.90
N LYS A 199 -5.33 19.53 -17.82
CA LYS A 199 -6.41 19.74 -16.84
C LYS A 199 -6.04 19.20 -15.46
N GLY A 200 -4.93 18.46 -15.37
CA GLY A 200 -4.56 17.72 -14.17
C GLY A 200 -5.47 16.53 -13.92
N LEU A 201 -5.03 15.63 -13.05
CA LEU A 201 -5.75 14.43 -12.65
C LEU A 201 -6.20 14.54 -11.20
N THR A 202 -7.46 14.22 -10.95
CA THR A 202 -8.03 14.05 -9.62
C THR A 202 -7.54 12.76 -8.97
N PHE A 203 -7.64 12.67 -7.64
CA PHE A 203 -7.33 11.43 -6.92
C PHE A 203 -8.17 10.24 -7.40
N GLN A 204 -9.46 10.45 -7.69
CA GLN A 204 -10.34 9.38 -8.17
C GLN A 204 -9.89 8.82 -9.52
N GLU A 205 -9.42 9.65 -10.45
CA GLU A 205 -8.88 9.21 -11.75
C GLU A 205 -7.61 8.38 -11.57
N VAL A 206 -6.74 8.80 -10.65
CA VAL A 206 -5.52 8.09 -10.28
C VAL A 206 -5.86 6.73 -9.65
N GLU A 207 -6.76 6.70 -8.67
CA GLU A 207 -7.17 5.47 -7.99
C GLU A 207 -7.80 4.45 -8.94
N ASN A 208 -8.68 4.91 -9.83
CA ASN A 208 -9.29 4.07 -10.85
C ASN A 208 -8.22 3.45 -11.76
N PHE A 209 -7.20 4.22 -12.13
CA PHE A 209 -6.10 3.72 -12.94
C PHE A 209 -5.25 2.67 -12.20
N PHE A 210 -4.92 2.90 -10.93
CA PHE A 210 -4.19 1.90 -10.13
C PHE A 210 -5.01 0.64 -9.88
N THR A 211 -6.34 0.77 -9.73
CA THR A 211 -7.25 -0.38 -9.66
C THR A 211 -7.26 -1.16 -10.97
N PHE A 212 -7.26 -0.47 -12.12
CA PHE A 212 -7.09 -1.10 -13.43
C PHE A 212 -5.77 -1.87 -13.55
N LEU A 213 -4.65 -1.30 -13.06
CA LEU A 213 -3.34 -1.97 -13.06
C LEU A 213 -3.33 -3.27 -12.24
N LYS A 214 -4.19 -3.43 -11.23
CA LYS A 214 -4.31 -4.71 -10.49
C LYS A 214 -4.72 -5.87 -11.40
N ASN A 215 -5.44 -5.57 -12.49
CA ASN A 215 -5.92 -6.55 -13.46
C ASN A 215 -5.08 -6.55 -14.76
N ILE A 216 -3.82 -6.08 -14.70
CA ILE A 216 -2.99 -5.90 -15.90
C ILE A 216 -2.73 -7.22 -16.65
N ASN A 217 -2.71 -8.36 -15.97
CA ASN A 217 -2.53 -9.68 -16.61
C ASN A 217 -3.70 -10.04 -17.54
N ASP A 218 -4.93 -9.69 -17.14
CA ASP A 218 -6.13 -9.90 -17.95
C ASP A 218 -6.12 -8.95 -19.16
N VAL A 219 -5.66 -7.72 -18.94
CA VAL A 219 -5.50 -6.71 -19.99
C VAL A 219 -4.43 -7.14 -21.00
N ASP A 220 -3.29 -7.68 -20.55
CA ASP A 220 -2.22 -8.17 -21.42
C ASP A 220 -2.71 -9.28 -22.35
N THR A 221 -3.51 -10.20 -21.80
CA THR A 221 -4.17 -11.25 -22.59
C THR A 221 -5.11 -10.65 -23.64
N ALA A 222 -5.93 -9.67 -23.24
CA ALA A 222 -6.85 -9.00 -24.17
C ALA A 222 -6.11 -8.22 -25.27
N LEU A 223 -5.05 -7.47 -24.93
CA LEU A 223 -4.22 -6.74 -25.88
C LEU A 223 -3.52 -7.68 -26.86
N SER A 224 -3.07 -8.85 -26.38
CA SER A 224 -2.48 -9.88 -27.23
C SER A 224 -3.47 -10.39 -28.28
N PHE A 225 -4.74 -10.60 -27.92
CA PHE A 225 -5.78 -10.95 -28.89
C PHE A 225 -6.03 -9.85 -29.93
N TYR A 226 -6.03 -8.59 -29.53
CA TYR A 226 -6.16 -7.46 -30.47
C TYR A 226 -4.99 -7.39 -31.46
N HIS A 227 -3.77 -7.62 -30.96
CA HIS A 227 -2.58 -7.67 -31.81
C HIS A 227 -2.63 -8.86 -32.78
N MET A 228 -3.04 -10.05 -32.32
CA MET A 228 -3.25 -11.23 -33.18
C MET A 228 -4.34 -11.00 -34.23
N ALA A 229 -5.37 -10.22 -33.91
CA ALA A 229 -6.42 -9.84 -34.85
C ALA A 229 -6.02 -8.75 -35.86
N GLY A 230 -4.75 -8.28 -35.84
CA GLY A 230 -4.23 -7.26 -36.75
C GLY A 230 -4.81 -5.86 -36.52
N ALA A 231 -5.45 -5.62 -35.38
CA ALA A 231 -6.04 -4.33 -35.06
C ALA A 231 -5.01 -3.40 -34.43
N SER A 232 -4.87 -2.18 -34.97
CA SER A 232 -4.07 -1.13 -34.32
C SER A 232 -4.71 -0.69 -32.99
N LEU A 233 -3.87 -0.58 -31.96
CA LEU A 233 -4.22 -0.08 -30.63
C LEU A 233 -4.18 1.46 -30.63
N ASP A 234 -5.21 2.09 -31.21
CA ASP A 234 -5.36 3.55 -31.16
C ASP A 234 -6.24 4.00 -29.97
N LYS A 235 -6.08 5.26 -29.55
CA LYS A 235 -6.73 5.86 -28.37
C LYS A 235 -8.24 5.63 -28.31
N GLY A 236 -8.93 5.58 -29.45
CA GLY A 236 -10.37 5.32 -29.51
C GLY A 236 -10.80 3.92 -29.06
N LYS A 237 -9.92 2.92 -29.12
CA LYS A 237 -10.21 1.54 -28.66
C LYS A 237 -9.80 1.30 -27.21
N GLY A 238 -8.84 2.07 -26.68
CA GLY A 238 -8.46 2.04 -25.26
C GLY A 238 -9.58 2.52 -24.32
N THR A 239 -10.41 3.47 -24.76
CA THR A 239 -11.55 3.97 -23.99
C THR A 239 -12.65 2.90 -23.83
N ILE A 240 -12.80 1.97 -24.78
CA ILE A 240 -13.78 0.88 -24.71
C ILE A 240 -13.43 -0.11 -23.58
N PHE A 241 -12.13 -0.30 -23.30
CA PHE A 241 -11.67 -1.15 -22.20
C PHE A 241 -11.83 -0.48 -20.83
N MET A 242 -11.68 0.84 -20.74
CA MET A 242 -11.85 1.57 -19.46
C MET A 242 -13.31 1.93 -19.14
N GLY A 243 -14.21 1.94 -20.14
CA GLY A 243 -15.62 2.33 -19.97
C GLY A 243 -16.60 1.17 -19.76
N ARG A 244 -16.13 -0.07 -19.60
CA ARG A 244 -16.97 -1.24 -19.31
C ARG A 244 -16.51 -1.97 -18.05
N ARG A 245 -16.82 -1.39 -16.89
CA ARG A 245 -17.32 -2.07 -15.69
C ARG A 245 -17.67 -1.06 -14.62
#